data_AF-A0A7V3M2A2-F1
#
_entry.id   AF-A0A7V3M2A2-F1
#
_cell.length_a   1.000
_cell.length_b   1.000
_cell.length_c   1.000
_cell.angle_alpha   90.00
_cell.angle_beta   90.00
_cell.angle_gamma   90.00
#
_symmetry.space_group_name_H-M   'P 1'
#
loop_
_entity.id
_entity.type
_entity.pdbx_description
1 polymer ?
#
loop_
_entity_poly.entity_id
_entity_poly.type
_entity_poly.pdbx_seq_one_letter_code
_entity_poly.pdbx_strand_id
1 'polypeptide(L)'
;MERHIYPFTAIVGQDQMRKALVFNAIDPTIGGVLIRGEKGTAKSTAVRGLAAVLPPRVVVRGCAFACAPGQPEGLCPQCAATAAQGNPLPLTEGPTPVIDLPLNASEDRVVGT
;
A
#
# COMPACT_ATOMS: atom_id res chain seq x y z
N MET A 1 -0.70 -15.53 -13.94
CA MET A 1 -1.96 -14.95 -14.45
C MET A 1 -1.89 -13.45 -14.23
N GLU A 2 -1.61 -12.68 -15.27
CA GLU A 2 -1.68 -11.22 -15.18
C GLU A 2 -3.13 -10.84 -14.85
N ARG A 3 -3.32 -10.38 -13.62
CA ARG A 3 -4.62 -9.92 -13.16
C ARG A 3 -4.85 -8.58 -13.85
N HIS A 4 -5.71 -8.57 -14.89
CA HIS A 4 -6.07 -7.33 -15.57
C HIS A 4 -6.65 -6.33 -14.56
N ILE A 5 -5.89 -5.26 -14.28
CA ILE A 5 -6.31 -4.17 -13.42
C ILE A 5 -7.00 -3.12 -14.29
N TYR A 6 -8.21 -2.73 -13.89
CA TYR A 6 -8.93 -1.66 -14.59
C TYR A 6 -8.22 -0.31 -14.37
N PRO A 7 -7.92 0.47 -15.43
CA PRO A 7 -7.16 1.71 -15.29
C PRO A 7 -7.85 2.73 -14.39
N PHE A 8 -7.11 3.35 -13.47
CA PHE A 8 -7.66 4.38 -12.55
C PHE A 8 -8.29 5.57 -13.29
N THR A 9 -7.66 5.98 -14.40
CA THR A 9 -8.12 7.09 -15.24
C THR A 9 -9.39 6.77 -16.02
N ALA A 10 -9.67 5.50 -16.28
CA ALA A 10 -10.85 5.06 -17.03
C ALA A 10 -12.13 4.99 -16.16
N ILE A 11 -12.03 5.20 -14.85
CA ILE A 11 -13.20 5.22 -13.95
C ILE A 11 -14.07 6.41 -14.32
N VAL A 12 -15.34 6.16 -14.62
CA VAL A 12 -16.28 7.22 -15.00
C VAL A 12 -16.99 7.77 -13.76
N GLY A 13 -17.05 9.10 -13.65
CA GLY A 13 -17.59 9.80 -12.50
C GLY A 13 -16.73 9.63 -11.23
N GLN A 14 -17.35 9.79 -10.07
CA GLN A 14 -16.70 9.60 -8.76
C GLN A 14 -15.49 10.53 -8.51
N ASP A 15 -15.54 11.77 -9.02
CA ASP A 15 -14.43 12.72 -8.95
C ASP A 15 -13.96 13.03 -7.53
N GLN A 16 -14.89 13.07 -6.57
CA GLN A 16 -14.54 13.25 -5.16
C GLN A 16 -13.74 12.07 -4.61
N MET A 17 -14.15 10.83 -4.88
CA MET A 17 -13.43 9.63 -4.45
C MET A 17 -12.04 9.59 -5.08
N ARG A 18 -11.93 9.83 -6.40
CA ARG A 18 -10.64 9.83 -7.09
C ARG A 18 -9.71 10.91 -6.55
N LYS A 19 -10.20 12.13 -6.34
CA LYS A 19 -9.42 13.22 -5.74
C LYS A 19 -8.95 12.87 -4.32
N ALA A 20 -9.83 12.34 -3.47
CA ALA A 20 -9.46 11.95 -2.11
C ALA A 20 -8.34 10.90 -2.10
N LEU A 21 -8.43 9.90 -2.97
CA LEU A 21 -7.40 8.87 -3.11
C LEU A 21 -6.06 9.44 -3.61
N VAL A 22 -6.09 10.33 -4.61
CA VAL A 22 -4.87 10.99 -5.12
C VAL A 22 -4.23 11.88 -4.05
N PHE A 23 -5.02 12.66 -3.32
CA PHE A 23 -4.50 13.49 -2.24
C PHE A 23 -3.87 12.67 -1.14
N ASN A 24 -4.50 11.56 -0.73
CA ASN A 24 -3.92 10.68 0.28
C ASN A 24 -2.65 9.96 -0.21
N ALA A 25 -2.51 9.72 -1.51
CA ALA A 25 -1.27 9.19 -2.09
C ALA A 25 -0.14 10.23 -2.14
N ILE A 26 -0.47 11.52 -2.27
CA ILE A 26 0.49 12.62 -2.24
C ILE A 26 0.91 12.94 -0.80
N ASP A 27 -0.06 13.03 0.10
CA ASP A 27 0.15 13.36 1.51
C ASP A 27 -0.55 12.34 2.43
N PRO A 28 0.21 11.34 2.92
CA PRO A 28 -0.30 10.35 3.85
C PRO A 28 -0.71 10.93 5.21
N THR A 29 -0.25 12.14 5.58
CA THR A 29 -0.57 12.75 6.89
C THR A 29 -2.05 13.13 7.03
N ILE A 30 -2.78 13.14 5.91
CA ILE A 30 -4.26 13.22 5.88
C ILE A 30 -4.91 12.06 6.65
N GLY A 31 -4.18 10.95 6.87
CA GLY A 31 -4.61 9.81 7.67
C GLY A 31 -5.18 8.69 6.82
N GLY A 32 -6.36 8.87 6.23
CA GLY A 32 -6.96 7.85 5.38
C GLY A 32 -8.28 8.27 4.74
N VAL A 33 -8.77 7.46 3.79
CA VAL A 33 -9.99 7.74 3.03
C VAL A 33 -11.03 6.65 3.29
N LEU A 34 -12.15 7.02 3.90
CA LEU A 34 -13.30 6.12 4.06
C LEU A 34 -14.26 6.26 2.87
N ILE A 35 -14.34 5.23 2.03
CA ILE A 35 -15.22 5.21 0.86
C ILE A 35 -16.49 4.42 1.17
N ARG A 36 -17.63 5.13 1.31
CA ARG A 36 -18.95 4.52 1.48
C ARG A 36 -19.72 4.49 0.16
N GLY A 37 -20.54 3.46 -0.04
CA GLY A 37 -21.42 3.36 -1.20
C GLY A 37 -21.95 1.94 -1.42
N GLU A 38 -22.85 1.77 -2.38
CA GLU A 38 -23.49 0.48 -2.69
C GLU A 38 -22.53 -0.53 -3.31
N LYS A 39 -22.89 -1.82 -3.27
CA LYS A 39 -22.15 -2.87 -3.98
C LYS A 39 -22.14 -2.58 -5.48
N GLY A 40 -21.01 -2.83 -6.15
CA GLY A 40 -20.89 -2.62 -7.60
C GLY A 40 -20.45 -1.21 -8.04
N THR A 41 -20.21 -0.29 -7.10
CA THR A 41 -19.76 1.09 -7.40
C THR A 41 -18.25 1.23 -7.70
N ALA A 42 -17.54 0.14 -7.99
CA ALA A 42 -16.11 0.13 -8.33
C ALA A 42 -15.14 0.70 -7.25
N LYS A 43 -15.54 0.78 -5.97
CA LYS A 43 -14.67 1.25 -4.87
C LYS A 43 -13.33 0.51 -4.76
N SER A 44 -13.39 -0.82 -4.68
CA SER A 44 -12.20 -1.68 -4.59
C SER A 44 -11.40 -1.71 -5.89
N THR A 45 -12.07 -1.53 -7.02
CA THR A 45 -11.46 -1.36 -8.35
C THR A 45 -10.65 -0.08 -8.42
N ALA A 46 -11.15 1.03 -7.88
CA ALA A 46 -10.44 2.31 -7.84
C ALA A 46 -9.14 2.24 -7.05
N VAL A 47 -9.17 1.63 -5.86
CA VAL A 47 -7.96 1.44 -5.04
C VAL A 47 -6.90 0.61 -5.77
N ARG A 48 -7.30 -0.50 -6.40
CA ARG A 48 -6.39 -1.37 -7.17
C ARG A 48 -5.85 -0.67 -8.41
N GLY A 49 -6.69 0.08 -9.11
CA GLY A 49 -6.30 0.89 -10.26
C GLY A 49 -5.27 1.94 -9.87
N LEU A 50 -5.45 2.64 -8.74
CA LEU A 50 -4.49 3.63 -8.26
C LEU A 50 -3.15 2.99 -7.91
N ALA A 51 -3.15 1.86 -7.19
CA ALA A 51 -1.93 1.16 -6.81
C ALA A 51 -1.08 0.72 -8.02
N ALA A 52 -1.71 0.45 -9.16
CA ALA A 52 -1.02 0.11 -10.41
C ALA A 52 -0.39 1.31 -11.14
N VAL A 53 -0.83 2.54 -10.83
CA VAL A 53 -0.28 3.78 -11.41
C VAL A 53 0.82 4.38 -10.53
N LEU A 54 0.84 4.04 -9.24
CA LEU A 54 1.88 4.51 -8.33
C LEU A 54 3.26 3.97 -8.74
N PRO A 55 4.32 4.77 -8.56
CA PRO A 55 5.67 4.35 -8.90
C PRO A 55 6.09 3.13 -8.08
N PRO A 56 6.97 2.28 -8.63
CA PRO A 56 7.56 1.19 -7.86
C PRO A 56 8.31 1.73 -6.64
N ARG A 57 8.30 0.96 -5.56
CA ARG A 57 8.97 1.27 -4.30
C ARG A 57 10.20 0.40 -4.16
N VAL A 58 11.28 0.97 -3.64
CA VAL A 58 12.46 0.20 -3.24
C VAL A 58 12.18 -0.48 -1.91
N VAL A 59 12.31 -1.81 -1.88
CA VAL A 59 11.99 -2.65 -0.73
C VAL A 59 13.09 -3.69 -0.49
N VAL A 60 13.23 -4.16 0.74
CA VAL A 60 14.10 -5.30 1.05
C VAL A 60 13.51 -6.58 0.47
N ARG A 61 14.30 -7.26 -0.37
CA ARG A 61 13.93 -8.53 -1.02
C ARG A 61 13.59 -9.59 0.02
N GLY A 62 12.39 -10.17 -0.08
CA GLY A 62 11.92 -11.23 0.80
C GLY A 62 11.41 -10.77 2.17
N CYS A 63 11.38 -9.47 2.46
CA CYS A 63 10.81 -8.94 3.70
C CYS A 63 9.27 -8.92 3.62
N ALA A 64 8.60 -9.56 4.59
CA ALA A 64 7.14 -9.58 4.69
C ALA A 64 6.51 -8.19 4.87
N PHE A 65 7.26 -7.24 5.44
CA PHE A 65 6.82 -5.87 5.70
C PHE A 65 7.20 -4.89 4.58
N ALA A 66 7.88 -5.36 3.54
CA ALA A 66 8.37 -4.53 2.44
C ALA A 66 9.15 -3.29 2.93
N CYS A 67 10.05 -3.47 3.91
CA CYS A 67 10.79 -2.37 4.54
C CYS A 67 11.54 -1.53 3.49
N ALA A 68 11.47 -0.20 3.63
CA ALA A 68 12.19 0.73 2.80
C ALA A 68 13.62 0.97 3.35
N PRO A 69 14.66 0.99 2.51
CA PRO A 69 15.99 1.38 2.92
C PRO A 69 16.06 2.89 3.19
N GLY A 70 16.89 3.31 4.14
CA GLY A 70 17.17 4.73 4.41
C GLY A 70 16.46 5.31 5.65
N GLN A 71 15.59 4.55 6.31
CA GLN A 71 15.02 4.91 7.61
C GLN A 71 15.24 3.76 8.61
N PRO A 72 16.35 3.77 9.38
CA PRO A 72 16.66 2.67 10.31
C PRO A 72 15.56 2.44 11.36
N GLU A 73 14.83 3.49 11.75
CA GLU A 73 13.70 3.40 12.70
C GLU A 73 12.47 2.68 12.14
N GLY A 74 12.32 2.62 10.81
CA GLY A 74 11.19 1.97 10.13
C GLY A 74 11.47 0.52 9.73
N LEU A 75 12.62 -0.04 10.09
CA LEU A 75 12.98 -1.42 9.75
C LEU A 75 12.27 -2.41 10.69
N CYS A 76 11.78 -3.51 10.13
CA CYS A 76 11.32 -4.64 10.95
C CYS A 76 12.50 -5.25 11.73
N PRO A 77 12.23 -6.03 12.81
CA PRO A 77 13.29 -6.58 13.66
C PRO A 77 14.35 -7.39 12.89
N GLN A 78 13.96 -8.11 11.84
CA GLN A 78 14.87 -8.92 11.02
C GLN A 78 15.78 -8.05 10.14
N CYS A 79 15.22 -7.02 9.48
CA CYS A 79 16.00 -6.11 8.66
C CYS A 79 16.91 -5.23 9.52
N ALA A 80 16.43 -4.80 10.68
CA ALA A 80 17.22 -4.04 11.65
C ALA A 80 18.42 -4.85 12.17
N ALA A 81 18.22 -6.11 12.54
CA ALA A 81 19.31 -6.99 12.97
C ALA A 81 20.35 -7.22 11.87
N THR A 82 19.91 -7.41 10.63
CA THR A 82 20.81 -7.59 9.47
C THR A 82 21.63 -6.33 9.21
N ALA A 83 21.00 -5.16 9.26
CA ALA A 83 21.68 -3.88 9.09
C ALA A 83 22.66 -3.58 10.23
N ALA A 84 22.31 -3.91 11.48
CA ALA A 84 23.17 -3.73 12.65
C ALA A 84 24.46 -4.58 12.59
N GLN A 85 24.42 -5.72 11.90
CA GLN A 85 25.59 -6.56 11.63
C GLN A 85 26.51 -5.99 10.53
N GLY A 86 26.16 -4.85 9.94
CA GLY A 86 26.89 -4.24 8.82
C GLY A 86 26.65 -4.93 7.47
N ASN A 87 25.71 -5.87 7.40
CA ASN A 87 25.38 -6.56 6.14
C ASN A 87 24.48 -5.67 5.27
N PRO A 88 24.77 -5.55 3.96
CA PRO A 88 23.90 -4.81 3.05
C PRO A 88 22.56 -5.52 2.90
N LEU A 89 21.47 -4.76 3.02
CA LEU A 89 20.13 -5.28 2.77
C LEU A 89 19.94 -5.51 1.26
N PRO A 90 19.50 -6.69 0.81
CA PRO A 90 19.27 -6.95 -0.60
C PRO A 90 18.04 -6.16 -1.08
N LEU A 91 18.25 -5.16 -1.93
CA LEU A 91 17.16 -4.30 -2.41
C LEU A 91 16.56 -4.82 -3.72
N THR A 92 15.27 -4.52 -3.90
CA THR A 92 14.55 -4.74 -5.15
C THR A 92 13.47 -3.68 -5.32
N GLU A 93 13.02 -3.46 -6.54
CA GLU A 93 11.79 -2.72 -6.80
C GLU A 93 10.58 -3.63 -6.64
N GLY A 94 9.51 -3.11 -6.04
CA GLY A 94 8.25 -3.78 -5.84
C GLY A 94 7.06 -2.84 -6.09
N PRO A 95 5.89 -3.37 -6.47
CA PRO A 95 4.69 -2.57 -6.66
C PRO A 95 4.14 -2.06 -5.33
N THR A 96 3.24 -1.08 -5.38
CA THR A 96 2.47 -0.68 -4.19
C THR A 96 1.55 -1.83 -3.77
N PRO A 97 1.64 -2.33 -2.52
CA PRO A 97 0.83 -3.45 -2.07
C PRO A 97 -0.63 -3.02 -1.87
N VAL A 98 -1.56 -3.90 -2.22
CA VAL A 98 -2.98 -3.79 -1.86
C VAL A 98 -3.32 -4.98 -0.98
N ILE A 99 -3.70 -4.71 0.26
CA ILE A 99 -4.00 -5.74 1.28
C ILE A 99 -5.50 -5.72 1.55
N ASP A 100 -6.14 -6.87 1.39
CA ASP A 100 -7.54 -7.07 1.77
C ASP A 100 -7.59 -7.59 3.21
N LEU A 101 -8.25 -6.84 4.10
CA LEU A 101 -8.43 -7.25 5.48
C LEU A 101 -9.65 -8.19 5.62
N PRO A 102 -9.61 -9.15 6.56
CA PRO A 102 -10.79 -9.93 6.94
C PRO A 102 -11.94 -9.04 7.40
N LEU A 103 -13.18 -9.47 7.14
CA LEU A 103 -14.40 -8.76 7.58
C LEU A 103 -14.46 -8.54 9.10
N ASN A 104 -13.81 -9.40 9.88
CA ASN A 104 -13.75 -9.37 11.34
C ASN A 104 -12.37 -8.93 11.87
N ALA A 105 -11.59 -8.21 11.07
CA ALA A 105 -10.36 -7.58 11.53
C ALA A 105 -10.71 -6.46 12.50
N SER A 106 -10.38 -6.63 13.79
CA SER A 106 -10.38 -5.54 14.76
C SER A 106 -9.07 -4.75 14.63
N GLU A 107 -9.08 -3.52 15.10
CA GLU A 107 -7.89 -2.67 15.16
C GLU A 107 -6.73 -3.39 15.86
N ASP A 108 -6.97 -3.93 17.07
CA ASP A 108 -5.98 -4.67 17.86
C ASP A 108 -5.32 -5.81 17.06
N ARG A 109 -6.11 -6.54 16.26
CA ARG A 109 -5.60 -7.63 15.42
C ARG A 109 -4.75 -7.16 14.24
N VAL A 110 -4.95 -5.92 13.79
CA VAL A 110 -4.20 -5.30 12.69
C VAL A 110 -2.92 -4.65 13.21
N VAL A 111 -2.99 -3.95 14.34
CA VAL A 111 -1.83 -3.27 14.94
C VAL A 111 -0.95 -4.20 15.79
N GLY A 112 -1.48 -5.35 16.22
CA GLY A 112 -0.75 -6.35 17.00
C GLY A 112 -0.53 -5.95 18.47
N THR A 113 -1.45 -5.18 19.05
CA THR A 113 -1.47 -4.81 20.48
C THR A 113 -2.15 -5.84 21.35
#